data_AF-A0A160UJZ1-F1
#
_entry.id   AF-A0A160UJZ1-F1
#
_cell.length_a   1.000
_cell.length_b   1.000
_cell.length_c   1.000
_cell.angle_alpha   90.00
_cell.angle_beta   90.00
_cell.angle_gamma   90.00
#
_symmetry.space_group_name_H-M   'P 1'
#
loop_
_entity.id
_entity.type
_entity.pdbx_description
1 polymer ?
#
loop_
_entity_poly.entity_id
_entity_poly.type
_entity_poly.pdbx_seq_one_letter_code
_entity_poly.pdbx_strand_id
1 'polypeptide(L)'
;MACLLVRGTHEQLNRMAGVSPSTKPFTPTQGQYLAFIHLYTRLHRRPPAETDMQEYFRVSPPTVHQMVLTLERARLIRRQPRTPRSIEVLVDPKLLPELI
;
A
#
# COMPACT_ATOMS: atom_id res chain seq x y z
N MET A 1 -3.88 -50.09 7.97
CA MET A 1 -4.72 -49.28 8.88
C MET A 1 -3.95 -48.01 9.18
N ALA A 2 -4.04 -47.01 8.30
CA ALA A 2 -4.89 -45.81 8.45
C ALA A 2 -4.42 -44.92 9.63
N CYS A 3 -3.66 -43.85 9.34
CA CYS A 3 -4.07 -42.43 9.42
C CYS A 3 -4.10 -41.90 10.88
N LEU A 4 -3.38 -40.85 11.30
CA LEU A 4 -3.62 -39.45 10.92
C LEU A 4 -2.46 -38.49 11.31
N LEU A 5 -2.08 -37.66 10.33
CA LEU A 5 -1.84 -36.20 10.33
C LEU A 5 -0.80 -35.61 11.32
N VAL A 6 0.46 -35.47 10.88
CA VAL A 6 1.04 -34.31 10.15
C VAL A 6 1.18 -33.05 11.00
N ARG A 7 2.38 -32.92 11.59
CA ARG A 7 3.02 -31.65 11.91
C ARG A 7 3.72 -31.13 10.65
N GLY A 8 3.56 -29.83 10.40
CA GLY A 8 4.55 -29.00 9.73
C GLY A 8 4.72 -29.20 8.22
N THR A 9 4.25 -28.22 7.45
CA THR A 9 5.04 -27.59 6.38
C THR A 9 4.29 -26.33 5.94
N HIS A 10 4.69 -25.17 6.46
CA HIS A 10 4.33 -23.85 5.93
C HIS A 10 4.96 -23.59 4.55
N GLU A 11 5.23 -24.64 3.77
CA GLU A 11 6.13 -24.65 2.63
C GLU A 11 5.40 -24.72 1.28
N GLN A 12 4.08 -24.48 1.27
CA GLN A 12 3.25 -24.70 0.08
C GLN A 12 2.52 -23.48 -0.48
N LEU A 13 2.92 -22.26 -0.14
CA LEU A 13 2.33 -21.04 -0.73
C LEU A 13 3.27 -20.23 -1.66
N ASN A 14 4.46 -20.73 -1.98
CA ASN A 14 5.40 -20.02 -2.86
C ASN A 14 5.54 -20.60 -4.29
N ARG A 15 4.58 -21.43 -4.76
CA ARG A 15 4.73 -22.18 -6.02
C ARG A 15 4.22 -21.48 -7.30
N MET A 16 3.86 -20.20 -7.25
CA MET A 16 3.50 -19.42 -8.45
C MET A 16 4.00 -17.97 -8.34
N ALA A 17 5.32 -17.78 -8.38
CA ALA A 17 5.91 -16.45 -8.58
C ALA A 17 7.05 -16.48 -9.62
N GLY A 18 6.93 -17.35 -10.62
CA GLY A 18 7.81 -17.45 -11.79
C GLY A 18 7.51 -16.42 -12.89
N VAL A 19 6.86 -15.31 -12.55
CA VAL A 19 6.84 -14.10 -13.37
C VAL A 19 7.83 -13.18 -12.69
N SER A 20 9.01 -12.96 -13.27
CA SER A 20 9.90 -11.91 -12.80
C SER A 20 9.09 -10.61 -12.79
N PRO A 21 8.65 -10.10 -11.63
CA PRO A 21 7.91 -8.87 -11.64
C PRO A 21 8.92 -7.84 -12.11
N SER A 22 8.55 -6.93 -13.01
CA SER A 22 9.17 -5.61 -12.97
C SER A 22 9.17 -5.22 -11.49
N THR A 23 10.33 -5.18 -10.82
CA THR A 23 10.38 -5.13 -9.36
C THR A 23 9.79 -3.81 -8.92
N LYS A 24 8.46 -3.79 -8.69
CA LYS A 24 7.76 -2.59 -8.26
C LYS A 24 8.35 -2.23 -6.90
N PRO A 25 8.70 -0.97 -6.65
CA PRO A 25 9.39 -0.56 -5.43
C PRO A 25 8.48 -0.60 -4.18
N PHE A 26 7.32 -1.25 -4.26
CA PHE A 26 6.28 -1.27 -3.24
C PHE A 26 5.51 -2.58 -3.24
N THR A 27 4.94 -2.92 -2.08
CA THR A 27 4.04 -4.07 -1.91
C THR A 27 2.66 -3.79 -2.52
N PRO A 28 1.82 -4.82 -2.76
CA PRO A 28 0.46 -4.62 -3.28
C PRO A 28 -0.37 -3.62 -2.45
N THR A 29 -0.35 -3.73 -1.12
CA THR A 29 -1.08 -2.81 -0.23
C THR A 29 -0.52 -1.39 -0.29
N GLN A 30 0.80 -1.22 -0.32
CA GLN A 30 1.41 0.10 -0.50
C GLN A 30 1.02 0.72 -1.84
N GLY A 31 0.98 -0.09 -2.91
CA GLY A 31 0.52 0.32 -4.23
C GLY A 31 -0.90 0.86 -4.22
N GLN A 32 -1.82 0.23 -3.48
CA GLN A 32 -3.20 0.70 -3.34
C GLN A 32 -3.29 2.06 -2.63
N TYR A 33 -2.50 2.27 -1.57
CA TYR A 33 -2.43 3.58 -0.91
C TYR A 33 -1.86 4.65 -1.85
N LEU A 34 -0.81 4.34 -2.60
CA LEU A 34 -0.21 5.26 -3.58
C LEU A 34 -1.20 5.60 -4.70
N ALA A 35 -1.91 4.60 -5.23
CA ALA A 35 -2.96 4.79 -6.23
C ALA A 35 -4.09 5.67 -5.70
N PHE A 36 -4.53 5.44 -4.45
CA PHE A 36 -5.55 6.26 -3.80
C PHE A 36 -5.10 7.72 -3.68
N ILE A 37 -3.89 7.97 -3.16
CA ILE A 37 -3.36 9.33 -3.01
C ILE A 37 -3.30 10.03 -4.37
N HIS A 38 -2.81 9.35 -5.40
CA HIS A 38 -2.72 9.90 -6.75
C HIS A 38 -4.10 10.26 -7.31
N LEU A 39 -5.04 9.32 -7.27
CA LEU A 39 -6.39 9.51 -7.82
C LEU A 39 -7.18 10.57 -7.04
N TYR A 40 -7.13 10.54 -5.71
CA TYR A 40 -7.77 11.55 -4.87
C TYR A 40 -7.25 12.94 -5.21
N THR A 41 -5.93 13.11 -5.37
CA THR A 41 -5.32 14.38 -5.75
C THR A 41 -5.76 14.85 -7.13
N ARG A 42 -5.86 13.92 -8.10
CA ARG A 42 -6.33 14.22 -9.46
C ARG A 42 -7.78 14.69 -9.47
N LEU A 43 -8.65 14.04 -8.70
CA LEU A 43 -10.08 14.34 -8.63
C LEU A 43 -10.38 15.61 -7.83
N HIS A 44 -9.80 15.72 -6.62
CA HIS A 44 -10.14 16.79 -5.67
C HIS A 44 -9.20 17.99 -5.74
N ARG A 45 -8.17 17.95 -6.59
CA ARG A 45 -7.12 19.00 -6.72
C ARG A 45 -6.39 19.31 -5.41
N ARG A 46 -6.46 18.40 -4.44
CA ARG A 46 -5.79 18.46 -3.14
C ARG A 46 -5.44 17.05 -2.70
N PRO A 47 -4.31 16.83 -2.01
CA PRO A 47 -3.99 15.52 -1.48
C PRO A 47 -4.93 15.13 -0.31
N PRO A 48 -5.14 13.82 -0.09
CA PRO A 48 -5.98 13.32 0.99
C PRO A 48 -5.35 13.61 2.37
N ALA A 49 -6.20 13.75 3.39
CA ALA A 49 -5.83 13.61 4.78
C ALA A 49 -5.80 12.13 5.19
N GLU A 50 -5.21 11.82 6.34
CA GLU A 50 -5.25 10.46 6.89
C GLU A 50 -6.70 9.99 7.14
N THR A 51 -7.61 10.89 7.48
CA THR A 51 -9.05 10.57 7.64
C THR A 51 -9.70 10.10 6.34
N ASP A 52 -9.38 10.73 5.20
CA ASP A 52 -9.92 10.29 3.90
C ASP A 52 -9.50 8.84 3.58
N MET A 53 -8.27 8.46 3.95
CA MET A 53 -7.78 7.09 3.79
C MET A 53 -8.45 6.11 4.76
N GLN A 54 -8.70 6.54 6.00
CA GLN A 54 -9.42 5.72 6.99
C GLN A 54 -10.82 5.39 6.48
N GLU A 55 -11.54 6.38 5.96
CA GLU A 55 -12.90 6.21 5.43
C GLU A 55 -12.90 5.29 4.20
N TYR A 56 -11.97 5.49 3.26
CA TYR A 56 -11.89 4.68 2.05
C TYR A 56 -11.51 3.23 2.34
N PHE A 57 -10.41 3.01 3.06
CA PHE A 57 -9.89 1.66 3.32
C PHE A 57 -10.56 0.96 4.51
N ARG A 58 -11.44 1.66 5.26
CA ARG A 58 -12.12 1.15 6.46
C ARG A 58 -11.16 0.57 7.50
N VAL A 59 -10.06 1.27 7.73
CA VAL A 59 -9.02 0.89 8.69
C VAL A 59 -8.95 1.90 9.83
N SER A 60 -8.34 1.47 10.93
CA SER A 60 -8.18 2.34 12.10
C SER A 60 -7.20 3.51 11.83
N PRO A 61 -7.36 4.65 12.54
CA PRO A 61 -6.39 5.76 12.48
C PRO A 61 -4.92 5.34 12.64
N PRO A 62 -4.53 4.49 13.62
CA PRO A 62 -3.13 4.09 13.75
C PRO A 62 -2.64 3.26 12.56
N THR A 63 -3.50 2.48 11.90
CA THR A 63 -3.13 1.71 10.69
C THR A 63 -2.75 2.64 9.55
N VAL A 64 -3.55 3.66 9.26
CA VAL A 64 -3.23 4.65 8.22
C VAL A 64 -1.96 5.39 8.57
N HIS A 65 -1.84 5.85 9.82
CA HIS A 65 -0.65 6.56 10.27
C HIS A 65 0.63 5.75 10.04
N GLN A 66 0.63 4.46 10.43
CA GLN A 66 1.75 3.57 10.20
C GLN A 66 2.03 3.32 8.72
N MET A 67 0.99 3.21 7.88
CA MET A 67 1.16 3.08 6.43
C MET A 67 1.83 4.32 5.84
N VAL A 68 1.39 5.53 6.21
CA VAL A 68 2.00 6.79 5.77
C VAL A 68 3.47 6.87 6.18
N LEU A 69 3.81 6.53 7.43
CA LEU A 69 5.20 6.49 7.88
C LEU A 69 6.03 5.46 7.10
N THR A 70 5.44 4.32 6.77
CA THR A 70 6.11 3.26 5.99
C THR A 70 6.41 3.73 4.57
N LEU A 71 5.45 4.36 3.91
CA LEU A 71 5.62 4.93 2.57
C LEU A 71 6.67 6.06 2.54
N GLU A 72 6.69 6.91 3.58
CA GLU A 72 7.67 8.01 3.72
C GLU A 72 9.09 7.45 3.90
N ARG A 73 9.27 6.47 4.79
CA ARG A 73 10.56 5.78 5.00
C ARG A 73 11.07 5.08 3.74
N ALA A 74 10.14 4.51 2.97
CA ALA A 74 10.44 3.86 1.69
C ALA A 74 10.70 4.86 0.54
N ARG A 75 10.63 6.18 0.79
CA ARG A 75 10.79 7.24 -0.23
C ARG A 75 9.77 7.14 -1.38
N LEU A 76 8.61 6.54 -1.12
CA LEU A 76 7.50 6.43 -2.08
C LEU A 76 6.59 7.65 -2.04
N ILE A 77 6.57 8.34 -0.90
CA ILE A 77 5.89 9.63 -0.72
C ILE A 77 6.80 10.64 -0.01
N ARG A 78 6.43 11.91 -0.12
CA ARG A 78 6.92 13.00 0.72
C ARG A 78 5.75 13.61 1.48
N ARG A 79 5.98 14.11 2.69
CA ARG A 79 5.01 14.94 3.42
C ARG A 79 5.70 16.03 4.24
N GLN A 80 4.93 17.01 4.68
CA GLN A 80 5.38 17.99 5.67
C GLN A 80 4.88 17.58 7.06
N PRO A 81 5.77 17.38 8.06
CA PRO A 81 5.36 17.03 9.41
C PRO A 81 4.34 18.04 9.97
N ARG A 82 3.30 17.52 10.65
CA ARG A 82 2.23 18.30 11.29
C ARG A 82 1.39 19.17 10.33
N THR A 83 1.56 18.99 9.02
CA THR A 83 0.78 19.72 8.02
C THR A 83 -0.21 18.76 7.36
N PRO A 84 -1.52 18.87 7.61
CA PRO A 84 -2.51 18.05 6.95
C PRO A 84 -2.51 18.34 5.44
N ARG A 85 -2.86 17.34 4.63
CA ARG A 85 -2.93 17.47 3.16
C ARG A 85 -1.62 17.96 2.53
N SER A 86 -0.49 17.39 2.95
CA SER A 86 0.84 17.68 2.41
C SER A 86 1.50 16.48 1.73
N ILE A 87 0.75 15.39 1.53
CA ILE A 87 1.29 14.14 0.98
C ILE A 87 1.45 14.27 -0.53
N GLU A 88 2.65 13.98 -1.02
CA GLU A 88 3.01 13.95 -2.44
C GLU A 88 3.54 12.55 -2.81
N VAL A 89 3.04 11.98 -3.91
CA VAL A 89 3.53 10.69 -4.42
C VAL A 89 4.78 10.92 -5.27
N LEU A 90 5.85 10.17 -4.98
CA LEU A 90 7.13 10.26 -5.70
C LEU A 90 7.30 9.19 -6.79
N VAL A 91 6.35 8.26 -6.87
CA VAL A 91 6.33 7.15 -7.83
C VAL A 91 5.72 7.60 -9.16
N ASP A 92 6.26 7.13 -10.29
CA ASP A 92 5.65 7.34 -11.61
C ASP A 92 4.21 6.80 -11.61
N PRO A 93 3.19 7.63 -11.93
CA PRO A 93 1.80 7.20 -12.04
C PRO A 93 1.58 5.96 -12.90
N LYS A 94 2.42 5.72 -13.92
CA LYS A 94 2.33 4.54 -14.81
C LYS A 94 2.61 3.22 -14.09
N LEU A 95 3.30 3.26 -12.95
CA LEU A 95 3.62 2.07 -12.14
C LEU A 95 2.51 1.76 -11.14
N LEU A 96 1.66 2.74 -10.83
CA LEU A 96 0.59 2.59 -9.85
C LEU A 96 -0.42 1.55 -10.31
N PRO A 97 -0.90 0.68 -9.41
CA PRO A 97 -1.97 -0.24 -9.74
C PRO A 97 -3.29 0.52 -9.93
N GLU A 98 -4.25 -0.14 -10.57
CA GLU A 98 -5.64 0.28 -10.49
C GLU A 98 -6.16 0.16 -9.05
N LEU A 99 -7.04 1.08 -8.68
CA LEU A 99 -7.67 1.10 -7.37
C LEU A 99 -8.76 0.01 -7.35
N ILE A 100 -8.64 -0.95 -6.41
CA ILE A 100 -9.57 -2.08 -6.25
C ILE A 100 -10.52 -1.89 -5.07
#